data_AF-K6DIF0-F1
#
_entry.id   AF-K6DIF0-F1
#
_cell.length_a   1.000
_cell.length_b   1.000
_cell.length_c   1.000
_cell.angle_alpha   90.00
_cell.angle_beta   90.00
_cell.angle_gamma   90.00
#
_symmetry.space_group_name_H-M   'P 1'
#
loop_
_entity.id
_entity.type
_entity.pdbx_description
1 polymer ?
#
loop_
_entity_poly.entity_id
_entity_poly.type
_entity_poly.pdbx_seq_one_letter_code
_entity_poly.pdbx_strand_id
1 'polypeptide(L)' 'MVYNYYFLITYGKDKILVLAEDGYQAVEIWVKSKRKKLEDEGRALIFSPDNYIVEKLNREDFVLKASN' A
#
# COMPACT_ATOMS: atom_id res chain seq x y z
N MET A 1 11.58 7.24 -18.92
CA MET A 1 11.20 5.95 -18.30
C MET A 1 10.45 6.27 -17.03
N VAL A 2 9.26 5.72 -16.86
CA VAL A 2 8.47 5.85 -15.63
C VAL A 2 9.06 4.85 -14.63
N TYR A 3 9.63 5.33 -13.52
CA TYR A 3 10.25 4.48 -12.52
C TYR A 3 9.20 4.11 -11.47
N ASN A 4 8.85 2.84 -11.43
CA ASN A 4 7.97 2.32 -10.39
C ASN A 4 8.81 1.87 -9.19
N TYR A 5 8.36 2.25 -8.00
CA TYR A 5 8.87 1.81 -6.71
C TYR A 5 7.81 0.98 -6.00
N TYR A 6 8.28 0.13 -5.10
CA TYR A 6 7.39 -0.57 -4.20
C TYR A 6 7.09 0.29 -2.97
N PHE A 7 5.82 0.35 -2.61
CA PHE A 7 5.33 1.02 -1.42
C PHE A 7 4.62 0.00 -0.53
N LEU A 8 4.99 -0.04 0.74
CA LEU A 8 4.29 -0.79 1.76
C LEU A 8 3.27 0.14 2.43
N ILE A 9 1.99 -0.20 2.29
CA ILE A 9 0.90 0.49 2.97
C ILE A 9 0.46 -0.37 4.14
N THR A 10 0.56 0.18 5.35
CA THR A 10 0.08 -0.46 6.58
C THR A 10 -1.22 0.20 7.02
N TYR A 11 -2.30 -0.56 7.16
CA TYR A 11 -3.62 -0.08 7.61
C TYR A 11 -4.17 -1.01 8.69
N GLY A 12 -4.14 -0.56 9.95
CA GLY A 12 -4.43 -1.43 11.09
C GLY A 12 -3.46 -2.63 11.13
N LYS A 13 -3.99 -3.84 10.95
CA LYS A 13 -3.18 -5.08 10.88
C LYS A 13 -2.85 -5.50 9.44
N ASP A 14 -3.45 -4.86 8.44
CA ASP A 14 -3.22 -5.18 7.04
C ASP A 14 -1.92 -4.53 6.57
N LYS A 15 -1.10 -5.30 5.83
CA LYS A 15 0.06 -4.81 5.11
C LYS A 15 -0.10 -5.12 3.63
N ILE A 16 -0.01 -4.11 2.79
CA ILE A 16 -0.32 -4.19 1.37
C ILE A 16 0.85 -3.60 0.59
N LEU A 17 1.39 -4.40 -0.34
CA LEU A 17 2.45 -3.97 -1.22
C LEU A 17 1.84 -3.41 -2.51
N VAL A 18 2.25 -2.20 -2.90
CA VAL A 18 1.77 -1.52 -4.10
C VAL A 18 2.96 -1.10 -4.95
N LEU A 19 2.88 -1.31 -6.26
CA LEU A 19 3.85 -0.81 -7.23
C LEU A 19 3.32 0.51 -7.81
N ALA A 20 4.06 1.60 -7.65
CA ALA A 20 3.64 2.94 -8.08
C ALA A 20 4.84 3.88 -8.34
N GLU A 21 4.60 4.98 -9.03
CA GLU A 21 5.57 6.03 -9.34
C GLU A 21 5.98 6.83 -8.10
N ASP A 22 5.01 7.09 -7.22
CA ASP A 22 5.19 7.82 -5.97
C ASP A 22 4.21 7.33 -4.88
N GLY A 23 4.33 7.88 -3.68
CA GLY A 23 3.49 7.51 -2.55
C GLY A 23 2.02 7.91 -2.73
N TYR A 24 1.74 8.98 -3.47
CA TYR A 24 0.37 9.43 -3.72
C TYR A 24 -0.36 8.43 -4.63
N GLN A 25 0.29 8.04 -5.74
CA GLN A 25 -0.24 7.04 -6.67
C GLN A 25 -0.40 5.68 -5.96
N ALA A 26 0.53 5.31 -5.07
CA ALA A 26 0.40 4.08 -4.27
C ALA A 26 -0.89 4.08 -3.41
N VAL A 27 -1.16 5.19 -2.71
CA VAL A 27 -2.39 5.36 -1.91
C VAL A 27 -3.62 5.32 -2.81
N GLU A 28 -3.59 6.00 -3.96
CA GLU A 28 -4.71 6.02 -4.89
C GLU A 28 -5.09 4.61 -5.39
N ILE A 29 -4.09 3.82 -5.78
CA ILE A 29 -4.26 2.42 -6.21
C ILE A 29 -4.86 1.59 -5.07
N TRP A 30 -4.32 1.73 -3.86
CA TRP A 30 -4.80 1.00 -2.69
C TRP A 30 -6.24 1.36 -2.32
N VAL A 31 -6.58 2.65 -2.28
CA VAL A 31 -7.92 3.14 -1.96
C VAL A 31 -8.94 2.64 -2.98
N LYS A 32 -8.62 2.70 -4.28
CA LYS A 32 -9.48 2.16 -5.35
C LYS A 32 -9.75 0.67 -5.16
N SER A 33 -8.70 -0.11 -4.86
CA SER A 33 -8.82 -1.56 -4.61
C SER A 33 -9.67 -1.87 -3.37
N LYS A 34 -9.41 -1.20 -2.24
CA LYS A 34 -10.16 -1.38 -0.98
C LYS A 34 -11.62 -0.94 -1.11
N ARG A 35 -11.89 0.19 -1.79
CA ARG A 35 -13.26 0.67 -2.01
C ARG A 35 -14.07 -0.36 -2.79
N LYS A 36 -13.53 -0.87 -3.90
CA LYS A 36 -14.21 -1.91 -4.70
C LYS A 36 -14.53 -3.15 -3.86
N LYS A 37 -13.56 -3.63 -3.08
CA LYS A 37 -13.77 -4.79 -2.19
C LYS A 37 -14.89 -4.55 -1.17
N LEU A 38 -14.95 -3.36 -0.58
CA LEU A 38 -15.98 -3.04 0.42
C LEU A 38 -17.35 -2.82 -0.22
N GLU A 39 -17.41 -2.22 -1.42
CA GLU A 39 -18.65 -2.09 -2.19
C GLU A 39 -19.25 -3.47 -2.53
N ASP A 40 -18.40 -4.43 -2.94
CA ASP A 40 -18.80 -5.83 -3.16
C ASP A 40 -19.33 -6.50 -1.87
N GLU A 41 -18.91 -6.02 -0.69
CA GLU A 41 -19.37 -6.46 0.64
C GLU A 41 -20.55 -5.64 1.19
N GLY A 42 -21.07 -4.65 0.44
CA GLY A 42 -22.14 -3.76 0.89
C GLY A 42 -21.72 -2.75 1.98
N ARG A 43 -20.43 -2.44 2.08
CA ARG A 43 -19.81 -1.59 3.10
C ARG A 43 -19.16 -0.36 2.46
N ALA A 44 -18.98 0.69 3.26
CA ALA A 44 -18.24 1.89 2.86
C ALA A 44 -16.84 1.92 3.47
N LEU A 45 -15.86 2.42 2.71
CA LEU A 45 -14.52 2.70 3.23
C LEU A 45 -14.56 3.99 4.07
N ILE A 46 -14.35 3.89 5.38
CA ILE A 46 -14.10 5.06 6.22
C ILE A 46 -12.61 5.39 6.11
N PHE A 47 -12.29 6.38 5.29
CA PHE A 47 -10.92 6.81 5.03
C PHE A 47 -10.54 7.96 5.98
N SER A 48 -9.46 7.76 6.74
CA SER A 48 -8.77 8.83 7.48
C SER A 48 -7.26 8.69 7.24
N PRO A 49 -6.52 9.80 7.02
CA PRO A 49 -5.07 9.81 6.93
C PRO A 49 -4.37 9.15 8.12
N ASP A 50 -4.94 9.26 9.32
CA ASP A 50 -4.34 8.72 10.55
C ASP A 50 -4.40 7.18 10.61
N ASN A 51 -5.16 6.55 9.72
CA ASN A 51 -5.39 5.11 9.76
C ASN A 51 -4.38 4.30 8.95
N TYR A 52 -3.49 4.95 8.20
CA TYR A 52 -2.49 4.26 7.39
C TYR A 52 -1.11 4.92 7.41
N ILE A 53 -0.10 4.10 7.14
CA ILE A 53 1.29 4.52 6.94
C ILE A 53 1.70 4.07 5.54
N VAL A 54 2.45 4.91 4.83
CA VAL A 54 2.98 4.62 3.49
C VAL A 54 4.50 4.69 3.56
N GLU A 55 5.16 3.58 3.29
CA GLU A 55 6.62 3.46 3.32
C GLU A 55 7.11 3.10 1.93
N LYS A 56 8.04 3.88 1.38
CA LYS A 56 8.74 3.52 0.14
C LYS A 56 9.80 2.48 0.47
N LEU A 57 9.74 1.32 -0.17
CA LEU A 57 10.73 0.27 0.02
C LEU A 57 11.92 0.47 -0.93
N ASN A 58 13.12 0.46 -0.36
CA ASN A 58 14.36 0.41 -1.11
C ASN A 58 14.68 -1.05 -1.48
N ARG A 59 15.51 -1.26 -2.52
CA ARG A 59 15.91 -2.61 -2.95
C ARG A 59 16.55 -3.44 -1.82
N GLU A 60 17.21 -2.79 -0.87
CA GLU A 60 17.84 -3.41 0.29
C GLU A 60 16.81 -3.96 1.29
N ASP A 61 15.59 -3.40 1.34
CA ASP A 61 14.50 -3.86 2.21
C ASP A 61 13.89 -5.19 1.71
N PHE A 62 14.11 -5.54 0.44
CA PHE A 62 13.70 -6.83 -0.14
C PHE A 62 14.68 -7.96 0.13
N VAL A 63 15.90 -7.62 0.58
CA VAL A 63 16.85 -8.63 1.02
C VAL A 63 16.33 -9.14 2.35
N LEU A 64 15.47 -10.17 2.28
CA LEU A 64 15.23 -11.06 3.40
C LEU A 64 16.59 -11.34 4.01
N LYS A 65 16.82 -10.91 5.26
CA LYS A 65 17.84 -11.49 6.10
C LYS A 65 17.44 -12.95 6.34
N ALA A 66 17.56 -13.78 5.30
CA ALA A 66 17.79 -15.20 5.42
C ALA A 66 19.22 -15.35 5.91
N SER A 67 19.47 -14.93 7.14
CA SER A 67 20.74 -15.10 7.83
C SER A 67 20.39 -15.74 9.17
N ASN A 68 20.61 -17.05 9.19
CA ASN A 68 20.73 -18.03 10.28
C ASN A 68 20.28 -17.63 11.68
#